data_AF-A0A212M1K3-F1
#
_entry.id   AF-A0A212M1K3-F1
#
_cell.length_a   1.000
_cell.length_b   1.000
_cell.length_c   1.000
_cell.angle_alpha   90.00
_cell.angle_beta   90.00
_cell.angle_gamma   90.00
#
_symmetry.space_group_name_H-M   'P 1'
#
loop_
_entity.id
_entity.type
_entity.pdbx_description
1 polymer ?
#
loop_
_entity_poly.entity_id
_entity_poly.type
_entity_poly.pdbx_seq_one_letter_code
_entity_poly.pdbx_strand_id
1 'polypeptide(L)' 'MNSVIYEYFKKKIESKPKKQALGAVMNKLLRIIFSVLKNKQPFCLITSEQQVALYQSLRKKAA' A
#
# COMPACT_ATOMS: atom_id res chain seq x y z
N MET A 1 -12.14 1.30 -10.09
CA MET A 1 -11.78 2.01 -8.83
C MET A 1 -10.90 1.08 -7.98
N ASN A 2 -9.87 1.59 -7.29
CA ASN A 2 -8.95 0.75 -6.51
C ASN A 2 -9.59 0.35 -5.15
N SER A 3 -10.12 -0.88 -5.07
CA SER A 3 -10.79 -1.41 -3.87
C SER A 3 -9.86 -1.50 -2.67
N VAL A 4 -8.60 -1.88 -2.85
CA VAL A 4 -7.62 -2.01 -1.75
C VAL A 4 -7.38 -0.68 -1.03
N ILE A 5 -7.25 0.42 -1.79
CA ILE A 5 -7.07 1.75 -1.22
C ILE A 5 -8.36 2.25 -0.57
N TYR A 6 -9.52 1.93 -1.15
CA TYR A 6 -10.81 2.31 -0.57
C TYR A 6 -11.08 1.59 0.76
N GLU A 7 -10.83 0.28 0.84
CA GLU A 7 -10.91 -0.48 2.09
C GLU A 7 -9.93 0.07 3.14
N TYR A 8 -8.71 0.43 2.72
CA TYR A 8 -7.75 1.08 3.61
C TYR A 8 -8.27 2.43 4.13
N PHE A 9 -8.93 3.24 3.31
CA PHE A 9 -9.57 4.48 3.75
C PHE A 9 -10.69 4.23 4.77
N LYS A 10 -11.60 3.27 4.49
CA LYS A 10 -12.69 2.89 5.40
C LYS A 10 -12.16 2.47 6.77
N LYS A 11 -11.15 1.61 6.82
CA LYS A 11 -10.48 1.23 8.08
C LYS A 11 -9.80 2.41 8.79
N LYS A 12 -9.32 3.43 8.05
CA LYS A 12 -8.68 4.61 8.65
C LYS A 12 -9.67 5.59 9.25
N ILE A 13 -10.86 5.75 8.69
CA ILE A 13 -11.88 6.64 9.25
C ILE A 13 -12.49 6.09 10.56
N GLU A 14 -12.39 4.79 10.80
CA GLU A 14 -12.78 4.17 12.09
C GLU A 14 -11.87 4.62 13.25
N SER A 15 -10.61 4.96 12.96
CA SER A 15 -9.59 5.30 13.97
C SER A 15 -9.10 6.75 13.91
N LYS A 16 -9.42 7.50 12.84
CA LYS A 16 -8.93 8.87 12.61
C LYS A 16 -10.00 9.77 11.99
N PRO A 17 -9.97 11.10 12.26
CA PRO A 17 -10.81 12.05 11.53
C PRO A 17 -10.62 11.95 10.02
N LYS A 18 -11.71 12.15 9.25
CA LYS A 18 -11.73 11.97 7.78
C LYS A 18 -10.57 12.65 7.04
N LYS A 19 -10.23 13.89 7.41
CA LYS A 19 -9.10 14.63 6.79
C LYS A 19 -7.74 13.96 7.07
N GLN A 20 -7.54 13.42 8.27
CA GLN A 20 -6.31 12.68 8.60
C GLN A 20 -6.26 11.32 7.88
N ALA A 21 -7.41 10.65 7.75
CA ALA A 21 -7.50 9.40 6.98
C ALA A 21 -7.16 9.63 5.50
N LEU A 22 -7.65 10.72 4.89
CA LEU A 22 -7.27 11.12 3.53
C LEU A 22 -5.76 11.39 3.41
N GLY A 23 -5.16 12.12 4.34
CA GLY A 23 -3.71 12.33 4.36
C GLY A 23 -2.92 11.01 4.43
N ALA A 24 -3.38 10.04 5.20
CA ALA A 24 -2.78 8.70 5.26
C ALA A 24 -2.93 7.93 3.94
N VAL A 25 -4.04 8.08 3.22
CA VAL A 25 -4.26 7.51 1.88
C VAL A 25 -3.30 8.15 0.87
N MET A 26 -3.19 9.48 0.85
CA MET A 26 -2.28 10.22 -0.03
C MET A 26 -0.83 9.78 0.16
N ASN A 27 -0.36 9.71 1.41
CA ASN A 27 1.00 9.23 1.72
C ASN A 27 1.21 7.78 1.27
N LYS A 28 0.19 6.91 1.39
CA LYS A 28 0.27 5.51 0.91
C LYS A 28 0.37 5.44 -0.62
N LEU A 29 -0.40 6.25 -1.34
CA LEU A 29 -0.33 6.35 -2.81
C LEU A 29 1.04 6.84 -3.29
N LEU A 30 1.58 7.90 -2.67
CA LEU A 30 2.91 8.42 -2.99
C LEU A 30 3.99 7.35 -2.82
N ARG A 31 3.93 6.55 -1.75
CA ARG A 31 4.89 5.45 -1.51
C ARG A 31 4.78 4.35 -2.57
N ILE A 32 3.57 4.01 -3.01
CA ILE A 32 3.35 3.03 -4.09
C ILE A 32 3.96 3.54 -5.39
N ILE A 33 3.66 4.78 -5.79
CA ILE A 33 4.20 5.41 -7.00
C ILE A 33 5.73 5.45 -6.93
N PHE A 34 6.29 5.88 -5.81
CA PHE A 34 7.74 5.90 -5.61
C PHE A 34 8.37 4.50 -5.74
N SER A 35 7.73 3.47 -5.18
CA SER A 35 8.22 2.08 -5.29
C SER A 35 8.20 1.55 -6.72
N VAL A 36 7.13 1.86 -7.48
CA VAL A 36 7.00 1.51 -8.91
C VAL A 36 8.14 2.14 -9.71
N LEU A 37 8.35 3.44 -9.54
CA LEU A 37 9.40 4.20 -10.24
C LEU A 37 10.81 3.75 -9.84
N LYS A 38 11.07 3.62 -8.53
CA LYS A 38 12.38 3.22 -8.00
C LYS A 38 12.81 1.85 -8.51
N ASN A 39 11.91 0.87 -8.51
CA ASN A 39 12.23 -0.50 -8.91
C ASN A 39 12.03 -0.74 -10.42
N LYS A 40 11.54 0.25 -11.17
CA LYS A 40 11.17 0.13 -12.60
C LYS A 40 10.25 -1.07 -12.86
N GLN A 41 9.35 -1.36 -11.92
CA GLN A 41 8.39 -2.46 -12.01
C GLN A 41 7.00 -1.90 -12.29
N PRO A 42 6.19 -2.54 -13.14
CA PRO A 42 4.81 -2.09 -13.39
C PRO A 42 3.98 -2.16 -12.10
N PHE A 43 3.00 -1.25 -11.98
CA PHE A 43 2.05 -1.29 -10.88
C PHE A 43 1.22 -2.58 -10.95
N CYS A 44 1.08 -3.26 -9.80
CA CYS A 44 0.19 -4.39 -9.63
C CYS A 44 -0.74 -4.14 -8.44
N LEU A 45 -2.03 -4.45 -8.61
CA LEU A 45 -3.00 -4.35 -7.54
C LEU A 45 -2.79 -5.50 -6.56
N ILE A 46 -2.26 -5.18 -5.39
CA ILE A 46 -1.89 -6.14 -4.35
C ILE A 46 -2.48 -5.72 -3.00
N THR A 47 -2.95 -6.70 -2.23
CA THR A 47 -3.42 -6.50 -0.84
C THR A 47 -2.25 -6.33 0.13
N SER A 48 -2.52 -5.88 1.36
CA SER A 48 -1.44 -5.67 2.34
C SER A 48 -0.82 -7.01 2.78
N GLU A 49 -1.64 -8.05 2.87
CA GLU A 49 -1.28 -9.41 3.24
C GLU A 49 -0.39 -10.04 2.16
N GLN A 50 -0.77 -9.90 0.89
CA GLN A 50 0.05 -10.36 -0.24
C GLN A 50 1.38 -9.62 -0.32
N GLN A 51 1.40 -8.29 -0.07
CA GLN A 51 2.64 -7.51 -0.03
C GLN A 51 3.59 -8.00 1.07
N VAL A 52 3.06 -8.33 2.26
CA VAL A 52 3.85 -8.89 3.37
C VAL A 52 4.39 -10.26 3.00
N ALA A 53 3.58 -11.15 2.44
CA ALA A 53 4.02 -12.47 2.01
C ALA A 53 5.13 -12.39 0.95
N LEU A 54 4.97 -11.51 -0.05
CA LEU A 54 5.99 -11.26 -1.07
C LEU A 54 7.29 -10.77 -0.44
N TYR A 55 7.22 -9.77 0.44
CA TYR A 55 8.39 -9.25 1.15
C TYR A 55 9.12 -10.34 1.94
N GLN A 56 8.39 -11.19 2.68
CA GLN A 56 9.00 -12.29 3.44
C GLN A 56 9.65 -13.32 2.52
N SER A 57 9.02 -13.66 1.40
CA SER A 57 9.60 -14.58 0.42
C SER A 57 10.89 -14.05 -0.21
N LEU A 58 10.92 -12.75 -0.57
CA LEU A 58 12.12 -12.09 -1.11
C LEU A 58 13.24 -12.07 -0.06
N ARG A 59 12.89 -11.78 1.19
CA ARG A 59 13.86 -11.78 2.30
C ARG A 59 14.46 -13.16 2.54
N LYS A 60 13.66 -14.23 2.47
CA LYS A 60 14.15 -15.61 2.59
C LYS A 60 15.05 -16.04 1.43
N LYS A 61 14.82 -15.55 0.21
CA LYS A 61 15.67 -15.86 -0.96
C LYS A 61 17.03 -15.15 -0.92
N ALA A 62 17.14 -14.08 -0.16
CA ALA A 62 18.36 -13.28 -0.04
C ALA A 62 19.25 -13.70 1.15
N ALA A 63 18.77 -14.61 2.00
CA ALA A 63 19.50 -15.22 3.11
C ALA A 63 20.05 -16.58 2.67
#